data_AF-X1MGR5-F1
#
_entry.id   AF-X1MGR5-F1
#
_cell.length_a   1.000
_cell.length_b   1.000
_cell.length_c   1.000
_cell.angle_alpha   90.00
_cell.angle_beta   90.00
_cell.angle_gamma   90.00
#
_symmetry.space_group_name_H-M   'P 1'
#
loop_
_entity.id
_entity.type
_entity.pdbx_description
1 polymer ?
#
loop_
_entity_poly.entity_id
_entity_poly.type
_entity_poly.pdbx_seq_one_letter_code
_entity_poly.pdbx_strand_id
1 'polypeptide(L)' 'ARLRRAIHSDKILKKYKLTVSGGITQFREKGDTKKRLKERVDKALYQAKEGGRDKFVAVK' A
#
# COMPACT_ATOMS: atom_id res chain seq x y z
N ALA A 1 9.42 5.27 -4.02
CA ALA A 1 8.91 4.14 -3.20
C ALA A 1 10.00 3.08 -3.03
N ARG A 2 10.67 3.04 -1.86
CA ARG A 2 11.77 2.10 -1.56
C ARG A 2 11.32 0.63 -1.60
N LEU A 3 10.16 0.34 -1.02
CA LEU A 3 9.57 -1.01 -1.02
C LEU A 3 9.29 -1.54 -2.42
N ARG A 4 8.67 -0.74 -3.28
CA ARG A 4 8.44 -1.12 -4.68
C ARG A 4 9.75 -1.46 -5.40
N ARG A 5 10.79 -0.62 -5.27
CA ARG A 5 12.10 -0.91 -5.87
C ARG A 5 12.70 -2.22 -5.33
N ALA A 6 12.64 -2.45 -4.02
CA ALA A 6 13.14 -3.67 -3.41
C ALA A 6 12.44 -4.92 -3.97
N ILE A 7 11.11 -4.88 -4.11
CA ILE A 7 10.31 -5.97 -4.68
C ILE A 7 10.69 -6.25 -6.14
N HIS A 8 10.86 -5.20 -6.94
CA HIS A 8 11.23 -5.34 -8.35
C HIS A 8 12.69 -5.76 -8.56
N SER A 9 13.57 -5.46 -7.61
CA SER A 9 14.98 -5.85 -7.65
C SER A 9 15.23 -7.28 -7.16
N ASP A 10 14.27 -7.87 -6.43
CA ASP A 10 14.42 -9.22 -5.92
C ASP A 10 14.39 -10.26 -7.06
N LYS A 11 15.39 -11.15 -7.08
CA LYS A 11 15.58 -12.14 -8.16
C LYS A 11 14.43 -13.14 -8.23
N ILE A 12 13.87 -13.52 -7.08
CA ILE A 12 12.78 -14.50 -7.00
C ILE A 12 11.48 -13.83 -7.43
N LEU A 13 11.14 -12.69 -6.84
CA LEU A 13 9.89 -11.99 -7.15
C LEU A 13 9.83 -11.54 -8.61
N LYS A 14 10.96 -11.07 -9.16
CA LYS A 14 11.07 -10.70 -10.58
C LYS A 14 10.90 -11.90 -11.52
N LYS A 15 11.44 -13.08 -11.17
CA LYS A 15 11.26 -14.31 -11.97
C LYS A 15 9.79 -14.65 -12.19
N TYR A 16 8.96 -14.42 -11.18
CA TYR A 16 7.51 -14.67 -11.22
C TYR A 16 6.67 -13.44 -11.58
N LYS A 17 7.30 -12.31 -11.95
CA LYS A 17 6.63 -11.03 -12.26
C LYS A 17 5.69 -10.56 -11.15
N LEU A 18 6.04 -10.84 -9.89
CA LEU A 18 5.24 -10.45 -8.74
C LEU A 18 5.35 -8.95 -8.49
N THR A 19 4.20 -8.33 -8.21
CA THR A 19 4.09 -6.92 -7.85
C THR A 19 3.28 -6.79 -6.57
N VAL A 20 3.46 -5.69 -5.85
CA VAL A 20 2.71 -5.42 -4.62
C VAL A 20 2.04 -4.07 -4.72
N SER A 21 0.78 -4.04 -4.31
CA SER A 21 0.03 -2.80 -4.11
C SER A 21 -0.18 -2.60 -2.61
N GLY A 22 -0.06 -1.38 -2.12
CA GLY A 22 -0.15 -1.08 -0.70
C GLY A 22 -0.89 0.21 -0.40
N GLY A 23 -1.73 0.19 0.63
CA GLY A 23 -2.25 1.39 1.27
C GLY A 23 -1.36 1.79 2.44
N ILE A 24 -1.11 3.09 2.60
CA ILE A 24 -0.35 3.64 3.72
C ILE A 24 -1.18 4.74 4.36
N THR A 25 -1.24 4.73 5.68
CA THR A 25 -1.86 5.79 6.47
C THR A 25 -1.10 5.96 7.78
N GLN A 26 -1.22 7.13 8.41
CA GLN A 26 -0.80 7.36 9.78
C GLN A 26 -1.98 7.33 10.75
N PHE A 27 -1.75 7.02 12.02
CA PHE A 27 -2.76 7.20 13.08
C PHE A 27 -2.92 8.69 13.37
N ARG A 28 -4.16 9.16 13.53
CA ARG A 28 -4.48 10.55 13.85
C ARG A 28 -4.90 10.64 15.32
N GLU A 29 -4.39 11.59 16.09
CA GLU A 29 -4.64 11.59 17.55
C GLU A 29 -6.10 11.90 17.91
N LYS A 30 -6.76 12.82 17.21
CA LYS A 30 -8.13 13.24 17.53
C LYS A 30 -9.17 12.31 16.92
N GLY A 31 -9.80 11.49 17.77
CA GLY A 31 -10.98 10.71 17.42
C GLY A 31 -10.75 9.58 16.41
N ASP A 32 -9.49 9.23 16.16
CA ASP A 32 -9.14 8.06 15.38
C ASP A 32 -9.22 6.81 16.25
N THR A 33 -9.54 5.70 15.60
CA THR A 33 -9.65 4.41 16.27
C THR A 33 -8.93 3.37 15.44
N LYS A 34 -8.57 2.23 16.05
CA LYS A 34 -7.99 1.11 15.31
C LYS A 34 -8.87 0.70 14.12
N LYS A 35 -10.20 0.77 14.26
CA LYS A 35 -11.16 0.49 13.19
C LYS A 35 -11.07 1.51 12.06
N ARG A 36 -11.13 2.81 12.38
CA ARG A 36 -11.04 3.89 11.38
C ARG A 36 -9.70 3.90 10.64
N LEU A 37 -8.61 3.60 11.33
CA LEU A 37 -7.30 3.42 10.71
C LEU A 37 -7.30 2.26 9.70
N LYS A 38 -7.88 1.10 10.09
CA LYS A 38 -8.00 -0.06 9.20
C LYS A 38 -8.86 0.24 7.97
N GLU A 39 -9.98 0.90 8.14
CA GLU A 39 -10.84 1.30 7.02
C GLU A 39 -10.13 2.28 6.08
N ARG A 40 -9.33 3.20 6.63
CA ARG A 40 -8.59 4.19 5.84
C ARG A 40 -7.45 3.56 5.05
N VAL A 41 -6.69 2.63 5.65
CA VAL A 41 -5.64 1.92 4.94
C VAL A 41 -6.21 1.00 3.85
N ASP A 42 -7.38 0.40 4.10
CA ASP A 42 -8.06 -0.45 3.12
C ASP A 42 -8.53 0.37 1.91
N LYS A 43 -9.12 1.56 2.13
CA LYS A 43 -9.46 2.50 1.05
C LYS A 43 -8.24 2.87 0.20
N ALA A 44 -7.10 3.14 0.84
CA ALA A 44 -5.87 3.46 0.13
C ALA A 44 -5.35 2.27 -0.70
N LEU A 45 -5.45 1.05 -0.16
CA LEU A 45 -5.10 -0.16 -0.89
C LEU A 45 -6.04 -0.38 -2.09
N TYR A 46 -7.33 -0.11 -1.91
CA TYR A 46 -8.32 -0.23 -2.97
C TYR A 46 -8.02 0.73 -4.13
N GLN A 47 -7.72 2.01 -3.82
CA GLN A 47 -7.25 2.99 -4.81
C GLN A 47 -5.96 2.54 -5.53
N ALA A 48 -5.04 1.90 -4.81
CA ALA A 48 -3.82 1.35 -5.41
C ALA A 48 -4.15 0.26 -6.44
N LYS A 49 -5.10 -0.62 -6.13
CA LYS A 49 -5.51 -1.73 -7.00
C LYS A 49 -6.28 -1.25 -8.23
N GLU A 50 -7.27 -0.37 -8.06
CA GLU A 50 -8.09 0.11 -9.19
C GLU A 50 -7.31 1.00 -10.15
N GLY A 51 -6.38 1.81 -9.65
CA GLY A 51 -5.62 2.71 -10.51
C GLY A 51 -4.46 2.06 -11.28
N GLY A 52 -4.44 0.73 -11.45
CA GLY A 52 -3.42 0.03 -12.25
C GLY A 52 -2.42 -0.83 -11.48
N ARG A 53 -2.62 -1.05 -10.17
CA ARG A 53 -1.78 -1.91 -9.30
C ARG A 53 -0.30 -1.47 -9.23
N ASP A 54 0.54 -2.30 -8.63
CA ASP A 54 1.99 -2.11 -8.44
C ASP A 54 2.39 -0.74 -7.85
N LYS A 55 1.55 -0.20 -6.96
CA LYS A 55 1.75 1.12 -6.40
C LYS A 55 1.36 1.21 -4.94
N PHE A 56 1.95 2.20 -4.28
CA PHE A 56 1.64 2.53 -2.91
C PHE A 56 0.90 3.86 -2.88
N VAL A 57 -0.26 3.88 -2.25
CA VAL A 57 -1.07 5.08 -2.08
C VAL A 57 -1.05 5.46 -0.61
N ALA A 58 -0.57 6.68 -0.34
CA ALA A 58 -0.60 7.25 0.99
C ALA A 58 -1.83 8.14 1.13
N VAL A 59 -2.67 7.87 2.11
CA VAL A 59 -3.78 8.73 2.49
C VAL A 59 -3.44 9.38 3.81
N LYS A 60 -3.73 10.67 3.92
CA LYS A 60 -3.56 11.41 5.16
C LYS A 60 -4.49 10.84 6.21
#